data_AF-A0A1Q7A8J6-F1
#
_entry.id   AF-A0A1Q7A8J6-F1
#
_cell.length_a   1.000
_cell.length_b   1.000
_cell.length_c   1.000
_cell.angle_alpha   90.00
_cell.angle_beta   90.00
_cell.angle_gamma   90.00
#
_symmetry.space_group_name_H-M   'P 1'
#
loop_
_entity.id
_entity.type
_entity.pdbx_description
1 polymer ?
#
loop_
_entity_poly.entity_id
_entity_poly.type
_entity_poly.pdbx_seq_one_letter_code
_entity_poly.pdbx_strand_id
1 'polypeptide(L)'
;MADFVESAKNFVSSAVSRTSWEAQKQLRVRGKQNEIDKLMDQRRQLLDELGQIAMTQFQQGTLSDPQLSRVCAGIMELDHDVKNREMQLQDIKKDTYTPEQPVADYNPPPFTPPSSSPGPKQSAGPTIPGNQDQVICPTCGNPVRANSLYCRSCGARLR
;
A
#
# COMPACT_ATOMS: atom_id res chain seq x y z
N MET A 1 5.08 -58.24 43.06
CA MET A 1 4.43 -57.92 41.76
C MET A 1 3.22 -56.99 41.89
N ALA A 2 2.65 -56.77 43.09
CA ALA A 2 1.52 -55.85 43.29
C ALA A 2 1.90 -54.36 43.10
N ASP A 3 3.12 -53.97 43.47
CA ASP A 3 3.58 -52.57 43.42
C ASP A 3 3.68 -51.99 42.00
N PHE A 4 3.90 -52.85 40.99
CA PHE A 4 3.96 -52.42 39.59
C PHE A 4 2.56 -52.07 39.04
N VAL A 5 1.54 -52.83 39.45
CA VAL A 5 0.15 -52.59 39.03
C VAL A 5 -0.39 -51.31 39.69
N GLU A 6 -0.05 -51.07 40.95
CA GLU A 6 -0.42 -49.84 41.67
C GLU A 6 0.26 -48.61 41.05
N SER A 7 1.56 -48.70 40.74
CA SER A 7 2.31 -47.64 40.07
C SER A 7 1.77 -47.33 38.67
N ALA A 8 1.40 -48.36 37.89
CA ALA A 8 0.77 -48.18 36.59
C ALA A 8 -0.59 -47.48 36.68
N LYS A 9 -1.44 -47.84 37.65
CA LYS A 9 -2.72 -47.15 37.88
C LYS A 9 -2.54 -45.68 38.27
N ASN A 10 -1.60 -45.40 39.16
CA ASN A 10 -1.31 -44.04 39.61
C ASN A 10 -0.72 -43.16 38.49
N PHE A 11 0.18 -43.72 37.67
CA PHE A 11 0.72 -43.04 36.50
C PHE A 11 -0.36 -42.74 35.43
N VAL A 12 -1.23 -43.71 35.15
CA VAL A 12 -2.37 -43.51 34.23
C VAL A 12 -3.34 -42.46 34.79
N SER A 13 -3.66 -42.49 36.07
CA SER A 13 -4.58 -41.51 36.69
C SER A 13 -4.03 -40.08 36.68
N SER A 14 -2.73 -39.89 36.91
CA SER A 14 -2.07 -38.59 36.88
C SER A 14 -1.93 -38.04 35.45
N ALA A 15 -1.67 -38.90 34.46
CA ALA A 15 -1.66 -38.53 33.05
C ALA A 15 -3.06 -38.12 32.54
N VAL A 16 -4.12 -38.85 32.93
CA VAL A 16 -5.52 -38.50 32.60
C VAL A 16 -5.96 -37.19 33.27
N SER A 17 -5.55 -36.98 34.52
CA SER A 17 -5.88 -35.75 35.25
C SER A 17 -5.21 -34.53 34.61
N ARG A 18 -3.93 -34.65 34.22
CA ARG A 18 -3.21 -33.58 33.52
C ARG A 18 -3.81 -33.26 32.16
N THR A 19 -4.14 -34.28 31.36
CA THR A 19 -4.77 -34.07 30.05
C THR A 19 -6.16 -33.44 30.18
N SER A 20 -6.96 -33.84 31.18
CA SER A 20 -8.27 -33.23 31.44
C SER A 20 -8.15 -31.75 31.85
N TRP A 21 -7.16 -31.41 32.68
CA TRP A 21 -6.91 -30.04 33.11
C TRP A 21 -6.40 -29.17 31.94
N GLU A 22 -5.48 -29.70 31.14
CA GLU A 22 -4.97 -29.01 29.95
C GLU A 22 -6.09 -28.78 28.92
N ALA A 23 -6.98 -29.75 28.71
CA ALA A 23 -8.15 -29.59 27.85
C ALA A 23 -9.12 -28.52 28.39
N GLN A 24 -9.44 -28.53 29.70
CA GLN A 24 -10.31 -27.53 30.31
C GLN A 24 -9.70 -26.12 30.25
N LYS A 25 -8.38 -26.01 30.41
CA LYS A 25 -7.65 -24.75 30.21
C LYS A 25 -7.80 -24.28 28.77
N GLN A 26 -7.57 -25.16 27.78
CA GLN A 26 -7.70 -24.80 26.37
C GLN A 26 -9.12 -24.36 26.00
N LEU A 27 -10.16 -25.01 26.54
CA LEU A 27 -11.55 -24.60 26.32
C LEU A 27 -11.83 -23.19 26.86
N ARG A 28 -11.34 -22.88 28.06
CA ARG A 28 -11.47 -21.53 28.63
C ARG A 28 -10.72 -20.48 27.81
N VAL A 29 -9.50 -20.80 27.36
CA VAL A 29 -8.71 -19.92 26.49
C VAL A 29 -9.44 -19.67 25.18
N ARG A 30 -9.94 -20.71 24.50
CA ARG A 30 -10.72 -20.56 23.27
C ARG A 30 -12.01 -19.78 23.48
N GLY A 31 -12.70 -20.00 24.60
CA GLY A 31 -13.88 -19.23 24.97
C GLY A 31 -13.57 -17.74 25.06
N LYS A 32 -12.48 -17.36 25.74
CA LYS A 32 -12.02 -15.98 25.82
C LYS A 32 -11.52 -15.42 24.50
N GLN A 33 -10.85 -16.22 23.68
CA GLN A 33 -10.45 -15.81 22.34
C GLN A 33 -11.67 -15.45 21.50
N ASN A 34 -12.70 -16.30 21.48
CA ASN A 34 -13.94 -16.02 20.75
C ASN A 34 -14.68 -14.77 21.28
N GLU A 35 -14.66 -14.52 22.59
CA GLU A 35 -15.21 -13.29 23.18
C GLU A 35 -14.44 -12.05 22.70
N ILE A 36 -13.10 -12.11 22.67
CA ILE A 36 -12.24 -11.03 22.17
C ILE A 36 -12.53 -10.76 20.69
N ASP A 37 -12.59 -11.81 19.87
CA ASP A 37 -12.82 -11.68 18.43
C ASP A 37 -14.18 -11.01 18.17
N LYS A 38 -15.23 -11.41 18.91
CA LYS A 38 -16.55 -10.75 18.84
C LYS A 38 -16.50 -9.27 19.21
N LEU A 39 -15.79 -8.92 20.29
CA LEU A 39 -15.66 -7.53 20.72
C LEU A 39 -14.90 -6.69 19.68
N MET A 40 -13.88 -7.26 19.04
CA MET A 40 -13.14 -6.61 17.97
C MET A 40 -14.00 -6.39 16.73
N ASP A 41 -14.82 -7.36 16.34
CA ASP A 41 -15.78 -7.22 15.23
C ASP A 41 -16.82 -6.15 15.53
N GLN A 42 -17.39 -6.12 16.74
CA GLN A 42 -18.32 -5.08 17.17
C GLN A 42 -17.68 -3.69 17.14
N ARG A 43 -16.42 -3.57 17.61
CA ARG A 43 -15.67 -2.31 17.54
C ARG A 43 -15.48 -1.86 16.10
N ARG A 44 -15.15 -2.79 15.20
CA ARG A 44 -14.97 -2.49 13.77
C ARG A 44 -16.27 -1.98 13.16
N GLN A 45 -17.39 -2.65 13.42
CA GLN A 45 -18.72 -2.22 12.94
C GLN A 45 -19.06 -0.79 13.40
N LEU A 46 -18.82 -0.46 14.66
CA LEU A 46 -19.05 0.90 15.18
C LEU A 46 -18.14 1.95 14.54
N LEU A 47 -16.89 1.60 14.22
CA LEU A 47 -15.99 2.50 13.51
C LEU A 47 -16.40 2.71 12.05
N ASP A 48 -16.89 1.66 11.39
CA ASP A 48 -17.42 1.76 10.03
C ASP A 48 -18.68 2.64 10.00
N GLU A 49 -19.60 2.44 10.96
CA GLU A 49 -20.80 3.27 11.13
C GLU A 49 -20.43 4.75 11.41
N LEU A 50 -19.49 4.99 12.32
CA LEU A 50 -18.96 6.33 12.59
C LEU A 50 -18.42 6.98 11.31
N GLY A 51 -17.62 6.24 10.54
CA GLY A 51 -17.07 6.71 9.27
C GLY A 51 -18.16 7.07 8.27
N GLN A 52 -19.18 6.24 8.13
CA GLN A 52 -20.30 6.48 7.20
C GLN A 52 -21.13 7.70 7.60
N ILE A 53 -21.40 7.87 8.89
CA ILE A 53 -22.11 9.04 9.43
C ILE A 53 -21.27 10.31 9.20
N ALA A 54 -19.98 10.28 9.53
CA ALA A 54 -19.08 11.42 9.34
C ALA A 54 -18.96 11.80 7.86
N MET A 55 -18.81 10.82 6.97
CA MET A 55 -18.73 11.05 5.53
C MET A 55 -20.02 11.63 4.97
N THR A 56 -21.18 11.17 5.45
CA THR A 56 -22.48 11.73 5.08
C THR A 56 -22.60 13.19 5.49
N GLN A 57 -22.23 13.53 6.73
CA GLN A 57 -22.24 14.92 7.21
C GLN A 57 -21.23 15.81 6.47
N PHE A 58 -20.05 15.27 6.14
CA PHE A 58 -19.05 15.98 5.36
C PHE A 58 -19.57 16.33 3.97
N GLN A 59 -20.19 15.38 3.27
CA GLN A 59 -20.79 15.61 1.95
C GLN A 59 -21.96 16.61 1.99
N GLN A 60 -22.71 16.63 3.09
CA GLN A 60 -23.78 17.61 3.32
C GLN A 60 -23.27 18.98 3.77
N GLY A 61 -21.96 19.12 4.07
CA GLY A 61 -21.36 20.35 4.57
C GLY A 61 -21.78 20.72 6.01
N THR A 62 -22.38 19.79 6.76
CA THR A 62 -22.83 20.02 8.14
C THR A 62 -21.75 19.73 9.17
N LEU A 63 -20.63 19.14 8.74
CA LEU A 63 -19.54 18.74 9.60
C LEU A 63 -18.71 19.95 10.03
N SER A 64 -18.77 20.28 11.33
CA SER A 64 -18.16 21.50 11.89
C SER A 64 -16.70 21.34 12.33
N ASP A 65 -16.26 20.11 12.61
CA ASP A 65 -14.91 19.85 13.13
C ASP A 65 -13.85 19.90 12.00
N PRO A 66 -12.83 20.77 12.07
CA PRO A 66 -11.83 20.95 11.03
C PRO A 66 -10.81 19.80 10.91
N GLN A 67 -10.60 19.03 11.98
CA GLN A 67 -9.74 17.85 11.92
C GLN A 67 -10.48 16.71 11.24
N LEU A 68 -11.73 16.49 11.62
CA LEU A 68 -12.57 15.45 11.03
C LEU A 68 -12.86 15.74 9.55
N SER A 69 -13.06 17.02 9.17
CA SER A 69 -13.22 17.41 7.77
C SER A 69 -11.97 17.13 6.94
N ARG A 70 -10.76 17.39 7.48
CA ARG A 70 -9.49 17.01 6.82
C ARG A 70 -9.41 15.51 6.60
N VAL A 71 -9.77 14.71 7.60
CA VAL A 71 -9.73 13.24 7.50
C VAL A 71 -10.73 12.76 6.43
N CYS A 72 -11.97 13.24 6.44
CA CYS A 72 -12.96 12.91 5.41
C CYS A 72 -12.51 13.30 3.99
N ALA A 73 -11.90 14.47 3.83
CA ALA A 73 -11.34 14.90 2.55
C ALA A 73 -10.23 13.95 2.06
N GLY A 74 -9.33 13.53 2.95
CA GLY A 74 -8.29 12.56 2.61
C GLY A 74 -8.84 11.18 2.24
N ILE A 75 -9.92 10.74 2.88
CA ILE A 75 -10.61 9.48 2.51
C ILE A 75 -11.19 9.61 1.09
N MET A 76 -11.85 10.73 0.76
CA MET A 76 -12.39 10.94 -0.60
C MET A 76 -11.30 10.94 -1.69
N GLU A 77 -10.14 11.53 -1.40
CA GLU A 77 -8.99 11.51 -2.32
C GLU A 77 -8.49 10.08 -2.55
N LEU A 78 -8.33 9.30 -1.47
CA LEU A 78 -7.92 7.90 -1.56
C LEU A 78 -8.96 7.05 -2.31
N ASP A 79 -10.25 7.25 -2.07
CA ASP A 79 -11.32 6.52 -2.78
C ASP A 79 -11.27 6.80 -4.28
N HIS A 80 -11.01 8.06 -4.67
CA HIS A 80 -10.83 8.43 -6.07
C HIS A 80 -9.61 7.75 -6.69
N ASP A 81 -8.48 7.76 -5.98
CA ASP A 81 -7.25 7.12 -6.42
C ASP A 81 -7.41 5.60 -6.56
N VAL A 82 -8.05 4.94 -5.60
CA VAL A 82 -8.35 3.50 -5.66
C VAL A 82 -9.18 3.20 -6.91
N LYS A 83 -10.28 3.93 -7.12
CA LYS A 83 -11.14 3.76 -8.29
C LYS A 83 -10.38 3.94 -9.61
N ASN A 84 -9.51 4.95 -9.69
CA ASN A 84 -8.69 5.19 -10.86
C ASN A 84 -7.72 4.02 -11.13
N ARG A 85 -7.07 3.50 -10.08
CA ARG A 85 -6.14 2.36 -10.20
C ARG A 85 -6.86 1.06 -10.53
N GLU A 86 -8.05 0.84 -9.98
CA GLU A 86 -8.90 -0.31 -10.34
C GLU A 86 -9.31 -0.26 -11.81
N MET A 87 -9.64 0.92 -12.34
CA MET A 87 -9.95 1.11 -13.75
C MET A 87 -8.75 0.81 -14.65
N GLN A 88 -7.56 1.33 -14.30
CA GLN A 88 -6.31 1.02 -15.01
C GLN A 88 -6.00 -0.48 -14.98
N LEU A 89 -6.20 -1.13 -13.83
CA LEU A 89 -6.03 -2.57 -13.70
C LEU A 89 -7.00 -3.34 -14.61
N GLN A 90 -8.25 -2.88 -14.73
CA GLN A 90 -9.24 -3.49 -15.62
C GLN A 90 -8.89 -3.31 -17.09
N ASP A 91 -8.33 -2.15 -17.47
CA ASP A 91 -7.89 -1.88 -18.84
C ASP A 91 -6.71 -2.79 -19.24
N ILE A 92 -5.68 -2.86 -18.39
CA ILE A 92 -4.53 -3.76 -18.57
C ILE A 92 -4.97 -5.22 -18.65
N LYS A 93 -5.96 -5.63 -17.86
CA LYS A 93 -6.51 -6.99 -17.92
C LYS A 93 -7.23 -7.30 -19.24
N LYS A 94 -7.80 -6.29 -19.90
CA LYS A 94 -8.48 -6.42 -21.20
C LYS A 94 -7.51 -6.33 -22.37
N ASP A 95 -6.38 -5.64 -22.17
CA ASP A 95 -5.33 -5.54 -23.17
C ASP A 95 -4.81 -6.94 -23.52
N THR A 96 -5.06 -7.34 -24.76
CA THR A 96 -4.73 -8.67 -25.27
C THR A 96 -3.51 -8.54 -26.14
N TYR A 97 -2.44 -9.25 -25.79
CA TYR A 97 -1.21 -9.26 -26.56
C TYR A 97 -1.49 -9.63 -28.02
N THR A 98 -1.34 -8.66 -28.90
CA THR A 98 -1.36 -8.87 -30.35
C THR A 98 0.10 -8.95 -30.77
N PRO A 99 0.63 -10.13 -31.14
CA PRO A 99 1.96 -10.19 -31.70
C PRO A 99 1.98 -9.37 -32.98
N GLU A 100 2.72 -8.27 -32.99
CA GLU A 100 3.01 -7.53 -34.21
C GLU A 100 3.59 -8.51 -35.23
N GLN A 101 2.96 -8.56 -36.41
CA GLN A 101 3.51 -9.30 -37.54
C GLN A 101 4.92 -8.79 -37.83
N PRO A 102 5.85 -9.67 -38.27
CA PRO A 102 7.22 -9.26 -38.55
C PRO A 102 7.22 -8.10 -39.53
N VAL A 103 7.82 -6.98 -39.12
CA VAL A 103 8.04 -5.79 -39.94
C VAL A 103 8.91 -6.15 -41.14
N ALA A 104 8.29 -6.59 -42.21
CA ALA A 104 8.91 -6.61 -43.53
C ALA A 104 8.95 -5.17 -44.06
N ASP A 105 10.14 -4.73 -44.46
CA ASP A 105 10.43 -3.46 -45.13
C ASP A 105 10.33 -2.17 -44.29
N TYR A 106 11.25 -2.01 -43.32
CA TYR A 106 11.65 -0.67 -42.87
C TYR A 106 12.76 -0.14 -43.78
N ASN A 107 12.41 0.71 -44.75
CA ASN A 107 13.36 1.54 -45.48
C ASN A 107 13.43 2.92 -44.82
N PRO A 108 14.48 3.24 -44.03
CA PRO A 108 14.60 4.55 -43.39
C PRO A 108 14.80 5.67 -44.42
N PRO A 109 14.15 6.83 -44.26
CA PRO A 109 14.42 8.00 -45.10
C PRO A 109 15.87 8.52 -44.90
N PRO A 110 16.51 9.06 -45.95
CA PRO A 110 17.90 9.51 -45.87
C PRO A 110 18.04 10.74 -44.96
N PHE A 111 18.92 10.60 -43.97
CA PHE A 111 19.34 11.67 -43.06
C PHE A 111 20.19 12.72 -43.82
N THR A 112 19.85 14.00 -43.70
CA THR A 112 20.73 15.11 -44.07
C THR A 112 21.22 15.83 -42.80
N PRO A 113 22.54 15.88 -42.53
CA PRO A 113 23.06 16.55 -41.34
C PRO A 113 23.20 18.07 -41.57
N PRO A 114 22.90 18.92 -40.56
CA PRO A 114 23.22 20.35 -40.61
C PRO A 114 24.70 20.60 -40.27
N SER A 115 25.36 21.43 -41.08
CA SER A 115 26.73 21.93 -40.88
C SER A 115 26.87 22.78 -39.62
N SER A 116 27.79 22.40 -38.75
CA SER A 116 28.20 23.16 -37.56
C SER A 116 29.34 24.13 -37.89
N SER A 117 29.22 25.39 -37.47
CA SER A 117 30.35 26.32 -37.35
C SER A 117 30.92 26.29 -35.92
N PRO A 118 32.25 26.46 -35.73
CA PRO A 118 32.90 26.31 -34.42
C PRO A 118 33.18 27.66 -33.72
N GLY A 119 33.08 27.68 -32.39
CA GLY A 119 33.59 28.74 -31.52
C GLY A 119 33.84 28.25 -30.09
N PRO A 120 34.87 28.75 -29.36
CA PRO A 120 35.74 27.87 -28.56
C PRO A 120 35.96 28.26 -27.08
N LYS A 121 36.64 27.36 -26.34
CA LYS A 121 37.38 27.54 -25.04
C LYS A 121 36.50 27.57 -23.77
N GLN A 122 36.85 27.07 -22.58
CA GLN A 122 38.01 26.35 -22.00
C GLN A 122 37.64 25.90 -20.55
N SER A 123 38.20 24.76 -20.13
CA SER A 123 38.87 24.43 -18.84
C SER A 123 38.27 24.67 -17.43
N ALA A 124 38.43 23.61 -16.61
CA ALA A 124 38.68 23.53 -15.15
C ALA A 124 37.49 23.59 -14.14
N GLY A 125 37.31 22.50 -13.37
CA GLY A 125 36.46 22.45 -12.15
C GLY A 125 37.24 22.77 -10.86
N PRO A 126 36.82 22.31 -9.65
CA PRO A 126 35.50 21.92 -9.16
C PRO A 126 35.11 22.67 -7.86
N THR A 127 33.86 23.13 -7.71
CA THR A 127 33.30 23.49 -6.40
C THR A 127 31.77 23.41 -6.45
N ILE A 128 31.19 22.47 -5.71
CA ILE A 128 29.74 22.46 -5.40
C ILE A 128 29.59 23.40 -4.20
N PRO A 129 28.80 24.47 -4.33
CA PRO A 129 27.52 24.44 -3.61
C PRO A 129 26.41 25.15 -4.37
N GLY A 130 25.20 24.61 -4.26
CA GLY A 130 23.98 25.40 -4.43
C GLY A 130 23.34 25.30 -5.81
N ASN A 131 22.03 25.16 -5.77
CA ASN A 131 21.09 25.29 -6.88
C ASN A 131 20.97 24.08 -7.81
N GLN A 132 20.64 22.93 -7.22
CA GLN A 132 19.78 21.99 -7.92
C GLN A 132 18.39 22.63 -7.92
N ASP A 133 17.96 23.23 -9.02
CA ASP A 133 16.57 23.65 -9.24
C ASP A 133 15.64 22.53 -8.73
N GLN A 134 15.05 22.73 -7.57
CA GLN A 134 14.18 21.77 -6.91
C GLN A 134 12.77 22.25 -7.18
N VAL A 135 12.07 21.54 -8.06
CA VAL A 135 10.69 21.84 -8.41
C VAL A 135 9.77 20.99 -7.54
N ILE A 136 8.55 21.45 -7.29
CA ILE A 136 7.57 20.68 -6.54
C ILE A 136 6.89 19.69 -7.48
N CYS A 137 6.81 18.42 -7.07
CA CYS A 137 6.07 17.43 -7.83
C CYS A 137 4.58 17.81 -7.85
N PRO A 138 3.95 17.97 -9.03
CA PRO A 138 2.54 18.35 -9.13
C PRO A 138 1.59 17.25 -8.65
N THR A 139 2.09 16.01 -8.50
CA THR A 139 1.26 14.86 -8.10
C THR A 139 1.25 14.60 -6.60
N CYS A 140 2.32 14.90 -5.87
CA CYS A 140 2.39 14.59 -4.43
C CYS A 140 2.99 15.70 -3.55
N GLY A 141 3.35 16.85 -4.14
CA GLY A 141 3.87 18.00 -3.40
C GLY A 141 5.30 17.86 -2.88
N ASN A 142 5.96 16.72 -3.08
CA ASN A 142 7.35 16.53 -2.64
C ASN A 142 8.36 17.26 -3.55
N PRO A 143 9.49 17.75 -3.00
CA PRO A 143 10.53 18.39 -3.79
C PRO A 143 11.25 17.36 -4.67
N VAL A 144 11.27 17.61 -5.98
CA VAL A 144 11.92 16.78 -7.00
C VAL A 144 12.95 17.61 -7.76
N ARG A 145 13.95 16.96 -8.34
CA ARG A 145 14.95 17.68 -9.16
C ARG A 145 14.30 18.14 -10.46
N ALA A 146 14.57 19.36 -10.92
CA ALA A 146 13.97 19.95 -12.11
C ALA A 146 14.14 19.15 -13.41
N ASN A 147 14.97 18.11 -13.42
CA ASN A 147 15.18 17.23 -14.57
C ASN A 147 14.96 15.74 -14.28
N SER A 148 14.21 15.39 -13.22
CA SER A 148 13.82 13.99 -12.99
C SER A 148 12.67 13.56 -13.90
N LEU A 149 12.84 12.43 -14.61
CA LEU A 149 11.77 11.79 -15.39
C LEU A 149 10.61 11.30 -14.51
N TYR A 150 10.93 10.86 -13.29
CA TYR A 150 9.95 10.34 -12.33
C TYR A 150 10.18 10.92 -10.94
N CYS A 151 9.09 11.15 -10.21
CA CYS A 151 9.12 11.54 -8.81
C CYS A 151 9.61 10.36 -7.96
N ARG A 152 10.65 10.58 -7.16
CA ARG A 152 11.19 9.54 -6.25
C ARG A 152 10.27 9.23 -5.06
N SER A 153 9.30 10.10 -4.76
CA SER A 153 8.40 9.93 -3.61
C SER A 153 7.08 9.25 -3.98
N CYS A 154 6.50 9.53 -5.16
CA CYS A 154 5.21 8.96 -5.58
C CYS A 154 5.26 8.19 -6.91
N GLY A 155 6.41 8.12 -7.58
CA GLY A 155 6.56 7.42 -8.86
C GLY A 155 5.97 8.12 -10.07
N ALA A 156 5.30 9.27 -9.89
CA ALA A 156 4.67 10.01 -10.99
C ALA A 156 5.68 10.46 -12.06
N ARG A 157 5.32 10.33 -13.33
CA ARG A 157 6.13 10.78 -14.46
C ARG A 157 6.02 12.30 -14.62
N LEU A 158 7.14 13.00 -14.59
CA LEU A 158 7.22 14.46 -14.60
C LEU A 158 7.59 15.04 -15.98
N ARG A 159 8.18 14.21 -16.85
CA ARG A 159 8.51 14.49 -18.25
C ARG A 159 8.29 13.28 -19.14
#